data_AF-A0A9W6C1T4-F1
#
_entry.id   AF-A0A9W6C1T4-F1
#
_cell.length_a   1.000
_cell.length_b   1.000
_cell.length_c   1.000
_cell.angle_alpha   90.00
_cell.angle_beta   90.00
_cell.angle_gamma   90.00
#
_symmetry.space_group_name_H-M   'P 1'
#
loop_
_entity.id
_entity.type
_entity.pdbx_description
1 polymer ?
#
loop_
_entity_poly.entity_id
_entity_poly.type
_entity_poly.pdbx_seq_one_letter_code
_entity_poly.pdbx_strand_id
1 'polypeptide(L)'
;MDDILYTVRAALQPFLQVSSLTDLYNAYKTMPVSYALVGHCLFLAALAPEFKHRFLVHFWMTFLAGFGGGTLTAVLMMDPVRAPIGVLANNSIGVTWFICWWLMVYSPFNIVNRIHSLPPIKMVTKLCVTFMRANLIINRVDLAVTMFPGVIAAPLILGTLAGSGGKLIMDAIRHHWGGLPGPAEASVPTFVWRSAVLAAGGYWAACKYTSLLSSQEAAALVITVLLAHSLLSDMFGDKYTDFTYPVARVAHSLSLVPMPAVEAAPAASKAAKKAAASQQQVKQQQQSAGAAQNGGQKPAVQPQQSNSSATSQAKVVVSEAPAKAASGKNLAVKADSSSISKNGKKQESKKSK
;
A
#
# COMPACT_ATOMS: atom_id res chain seq x y z
N MET A 1 13.34 -18.63 -25.92
CA MET A 1 13.75 -17.33 -25.38
C MET A 1 13.26 -16.19 -26.28
N ASP A 2 13.19 -16.42 -27.60
CA ASP A 2 12.78 -15.42 -28.58
C ASP A 2 11.33 -14.91 -28.43
N ASP A 3 10.40 -15.77 -28.00
CA ASP A 3 9.01 -15.35 -27.73
C ASP A 3 8.91 -14.36 -26.56
N ILE A 4 9.75 -14.52 -25.54
CA ILE A 4 9.80 -13.61 -24.39
C ILE A 4 10.37 -12.26 -24.84
N LEU A 5 11.46 -12.28 -25.61
CA LEU A 5 12.07 -11.06 -26.15
C LEU A 5 11.12 -10.32 -27.10
N TYR A 6 10.39 -11.06 -27.94
CA TYR A 6 9.37 -10.49 -28.82
C TYR A 6 8.25 -9.83 -28.03
N THR A 7 7.74 -10.52 -27.00
CA THR A 7 6.67 -9.99 -26.13
C THR A 7 7.13 -8.75 -25.36
N VAL A 8 8.35 -8.76 -24.81
CA VAL A 8 8.94 -7.60 -24.12
C VAL A 8 9.13 -6.44 -25.09
N ARG A 9 9.64 -6.71 -26.30
CA ARG A 9 9.82 -5.69 -27.33
C ARG A 9 8.49 -5.08 -27.76
N ALA A 10 7.48 -5.90 -27.99
CA ALA A 10 6.13 -5.46 -28.33
C ALA A 10 5.52 -4.60 -27.20
N ALA A 11 5.76 -4.96 -25.93
CA ALA A 11 5.32 -4.18 -24.78
C ALA A 11 6.06 -2.83 -24.64
N LEU A 12 7.34 -2.76 -25.06
CA LEU A 12 8.15 -1.55 -25.00
C LEU A 12 8.01 -0.63 -26.23
N GLN A 13 7.55 -1.17 -27.36
CA GLN A 13 7.42 -0.43 -28.61
C GLN A 13 6.62 0.88 -28.49
N PRO A 14 5.50 0.96 -27.73
CA PRO A 14 4.79 2.22 -27.50
C PRO A 14 5.64 3.28 -26.79
N PHE A 15 6.53 2.87 -25.88
CA PHE A 15 7.41 3.78 -25.15
C PHE A 15 8.60 4.27 -25.99
N LEU A 16 9.01 3.49 -26.99
CA LEU A 16 10.12 3.84 -27.89
C LEU A 16 9.72 4.85 -28.99
N GLN A 17 8.42 4.98 -29.28
CA GLN A 17 7.89 5.87 -30.32
C GLN A 17 7.31 7.17 -29.76
N VAL A 18 7.54 7.47 -28.48
CA VAL A 18 7.00 8.65 -27.82
C VAL A 18 7.60 9.91 -28.44
N SER A 19 6.76 10.65 -29.18
CA SER A 19 7.12 11.95 -29.77
C SER A 19 6.39 13.11 -29.07
N SER A 20 5.29 12.82 -28.36
CA SER A 20 4.50 13.78 -27.59
C SER A 20 4.13 13.24 -26.20
N LEU A 21 3.76 14.13 -25.29
CA LEU A 21 3.23 13.75 -23.96
C LEU A 21 1.91 12.96 -24.07
N THR A 22 1.13 13.20 -25.11
CA THR A 22 -0.09 12.45 -25.41
C THR A 22 0.22 11.00 -25.79
N ASP A 23 1.26 10.77 -26.59
CA ASP A 23 1.71 9.40 -26.94
C ASP A 23 2.21 8.67 -25.70
N LEU A 24 2.90 9.38 -24.81
CA LEU A 24 3.36 8.83 -23.53
C LEU A 24 2.18 8.40 -22.65
N TYR A 25 1.11 9.21 -22.58
CA TYR A 25 -0.11 8.85 -21.86
C TYR A 25 -0.77 7.60 -22.46
N ASN A 26 -0.84 7.53 -23.80
CA ASN A 26 -1.37 6.36 -24.49
C ASN A 26 -0.52 5.11 -24.24
N ALA A 27 0.81 5.24 -24.18
CA ALA A 27 1.70 4.15 -23.78
C ALA A 27 1.45 3.71 -22.33
N TYR A 28 1.17 4.62 -21.40
CA TYR A 28 0.76 4.22 -20.05
C TYR A 28 -0.57 3.47 -20.02
N LYS A 29 -1.52 3.82 -20.90
CA LYS A 29 -2.81 3.13 -21.02
C LYS A 29 -2.70 1.71 -21.58
N THR A 30 -1.67 1.41 -22.38
CA THR A 30 -1.48 0.04 -22.87
C THR A 30 -1.01 -0.91 -21.77
N MET A 31 -0.52 -0.39 -20.64
CA MET A 31 -0.11 -1.20 -19.51
C MET A 31 -1.32 -1.89 -18.86
N PRO A 32 -1.36 -3.23 -18.78
CA PRO A 32 -2.48 -3.93 -18.17
C PRO A 32 -2.54 -3.64 -16.67
N VAL A 33 -3.65 -3.03 -16.24
CA VAL A 33 -3.88 -2.67 -14.83
C VAL A 33 -3.77 -3.89 -13.91
N SER A 34 -4.14 -5.08 -14.39
CA SER A 34 -4.01 -6.33 -13.65
C SER A 34 -2.56 -6.65 -13.25
N TYR A 35 -1.58 -6.39 -14.13
CA TYR A 35 -0.17 -6.63 -13.82
C TYR A 35 0.38 -5.58 -12.85
N ALA A 36 0.01 -4.31 -13.06
CA ALA A 36 0.36 -3.24 -12.12
C ALA A 36 -0.24 -3.52 -10.73
N LEU A 37 -1.47 -4.05 -10.66
CA LEU A 37 -2.12 -4.42 -9.41
C LEU A 37 -1.39 -5.57 -8.70
N VAL A 38 -0.98 -6.62 -9.41
CA VAL A 38 -0.19 -7.72 -8.83
C VAL A 38 1.14 -7.20 -8.26
N GLY A 39 1.87 -6.38 -9.03
CA GLY A 39 3.13 -5.78 -8.58
C GLY A 39 2.94 -4.88 -7.36
N HIS A 40 1.87 -4.07 -7.35
CA HIS A 40 1.46 -3.24 -6.22
C HIS A 40 1.20 -4.09 -4.96
N CYS A 41 0.35 -5.13 -5.08
CA CYS A 41 0.02 -6.01 -3.96
C CYS A 41 1.24 -6.76 -3.40
N LEU A 42 2.15 -7.24 -4.26
CA LEU A 42 3.37 -7.93 -3.82
C LEU A 42 4.29 -7.00 -3.02
N PHE A 43 4.49 -5.76 -3.48
CA PHE A 43 5.30 -4.78 -2.76
C PHE A 43 4.73 -4.47 -1.38
N LEU A 44 3.42 -4.26 -1.31
CA LEU A 44 2.74 -3.87 -0.08
C LEU A 44 2.69 -4.99 0.96
N ALA A 45 2.54 -6.24 0.52
CA ALA A 45 2.59 -7.39 1.42
C ALA A 45 3.99 -7.58 2.05
N ALA A 46 5.04 -7.01 1.46
CA ALA A 46 6.37 -6.98 2.07
C ALA A 46 6.53 -5.93 3.18
N LEU A 47 5.60 -4.98 3.30
CA LEU A 47 5.65 -3.92 4.32
C LEU A 47 5.32 -4.47 5.70
N ALA A 48 5.71 -3.72 6.73
CA ALA A 48 5.40 -3.99 8.13
C ALA A 48 5.71 -5.43 8.61
N PRO A 49 6.96 -5.91 8.43
CA PRO A 49 7.37 -7.25 8.84
C PRO A 49 7.19 -7.50 10.34
N GLU A 50 7.21 -6.45 11.16
CA GLU A 50 7.04 -6.50 12.60
C GLU A 50 5.69 -7.10 13.04
N PHE A 51 4.65 -6.97 12.22
CA PHE A 51 3.32 -7.51 12.53
C PHE A 51 3.04 -8.88 11.94
N LYS A 52 3.99 -9.53 11.24
CA LYS A 52 3.78 -10.84 10.57
C LYS A 52 3.24 -11.94 11.50
N HIS A 53 3.57 -11.88 12.78
CA HIS A 53 3.08 -12.82 13.80
C HIS A 53 1.58 -12.66 14.10
N ARG A 54 0.97 -11.53 13.73
CA ARG A 54 -0.46 -11.23 13.92
C ARG A 54 -1.16 -11.23 12.56
N PHE A 55 -1.63 -12.40 12.13
CA PHE A 55 -2.27 -12.63 10.83
C PHE A 55 -3.24 -11.50 10.42
N LEU A 56 -4.27 -11.25 11.24
CA LEU A 56 -5.35 -10.33 10.88
C LEU A 56 -4.90 -8.87 10.86
N VAL A 57 -4.06 -8.48 11.82
CA VAL A 57 -3.51 -7.12 11.92
C VAL A 57 -2.61 -6.84 10.73
N HIS A 58 -1.72 -7.78 10.39
CA HIS A 58 -0.82 -7.64 9.25
C HIS A 58 -1.58 -7.57 7.93
N PHE A 59 -2.59 -8.42 7.75
CA PHE A 59 -3.47 -8.39 6.57
C PHE A 59 -4.10 -7.01 6.37
N TRP A 60 -4.83 -6.50 7.37
CA TRP A 60 -5.55 -5.23 7.24
C TRP A 60 -4.62 -4.02 7.19
N MET A 61 -3.52 -4.03 7.94
CA MET A 61 -2.59 -2.90 7.93
C MET A 61 -1.86 -2.79 6.59
N THR A 62 -1.37 -3.89 6.01
CA THR A 62 -0.71 -3.84 4.70
C THR A 62 -1.72 -3.58 3.58
N PHE A 63 -2.95 -4.08 3.71
CA PHE A 63 -4.06 -3.73 2.84
C PHE A 63 -4.34 -2.22 2.86
N LEU A 64 -4.52 -1.63 4.04
CA LEU A 64 -4.77 -0.20 4.21
C LEU A 64 -3.57 0.64 3.81
N ALA A 65 -2.33 0.15 3.97
CA ALA A 65 -1.16 0.85 3.44
C ALA A 65 -1.21 1.01 1.91
N GLY A 66 -1.77 0.02 1.22
CA GLY A 66 -1.86 -0.01 -0.24
C GLY A 66 -3.08 0.65 -0.85
N PHE A 67 -4.23 0.42 -0.24
CA PHE A 67 -5.54 0.85 -0.75
C PHE A 67 -6.15 1.96 0.11
N GLY A 68 -5.44 2.42 1.15
CA GLY A 68 -5.93 3.44 2.08
C GLY A 68 -6.16 4.79 1.43
N GLY A 69 -5.37 5.19 0.43
CA GLY A 69 -5.62 6.44 -0.32
C GLY A 69 -6.96 6.41 -1.05
N GLY A 70 -7.28 5.29 -1.70
CA GLY A 70 -8.55 5.09 -2.40
C GLY A 70 -9.73 4.93 -1.46
N THR A 71 -9.52 4.26 -0.32
CA THR A 71 -10.54 4.05 0.71
C THR A 71 -10.86 5.34 1.45
N LEU A 72 -9.84 6.08 1.89
CA LEU A 72 -9.98 7.35 2.61
C LEU A 72 -10.72 8.39 1.78
N THR A 73 -10.33 8.53 0.51
CA THR A 73 -10.99 9.47 -0.42
C THR A 73 -12.41 9.05 -0.75
N ALA A 74 -12.69 7.74 -0.90
CA ALA A 74 -14.05 7.23 -1.08
C ALA A 74 -14.95 7.54 0.12
N VAL A 75 -14.45 7.34 1.34
CA VAL A 75 -15.19 7.67 2.57
C VAL A 75 -15.48 9.17 2.66
N LEU A 76 -14.50 10.02 2.35
CA LEU A 76 -14.66 11.48 2.38
C LEU A 76 -15.62 12.01 1.32
N MET A 77 -15.70 11.37 0.14
CA MET A 77 -16.61 11.76 -0.92
C MET A 77 -18.07 11.39 -0.62
N MET A 78 -18.32 10.45 0.31
CA MET A 78 -19.66 9.98 0.74
C MET A 78 -20.60 9.54 -0.40
N ASP A 79 -20.06 9.26 -1.59
CA ASP A 79 -20.83 8.82 -2.76
C ASP A 79 -20.32 7.44 -3.23
N PRO A 80 -21.02 6.34 -2.88
CA PRO A 80 -20.60 4.99 -3.25
C PRO A 80 -20.74 4.70 -4.75
N VAL A 81 -21.52 5.48 -5.50
CA VAL A 81 -21.72 5.29 -6.94
C VAL A 81 -20.55 5.88 -7.72
N ARG A 82 -20.15 7.10 -7.36
CA ARG A 82 -19.06 7.81 -8.05
C ARG A 82 -17.67 7.47 -7.51
N ALA A 83 -17.57 7.16 -6.22
CA ALA A 83 -16.32 6.87 -5.53
C ALA A 83 -16.40 5.53 -4.78
N PRO A 84 -16.56 4.40 -5.48
CA PRO A 84 -16.63 3.11 -4.82
C PRO A 84 -15.35 2.80 -4.05
N ILE A 85 -15.51 2.16 -2.89
CA ILE A 85 -14.39 1.55 -2.16
C ILE A 85 -13.93 0.34 -2.98
N GLY A 86 -12.70 0.38 -3.50
CA GLY A 86 -12.23 -0.58 -4.50
C GLY A 86 -12.41 -2.05 -4.12
N VAL A 87 -12.22 -2.41 -2.85
CA VAL A 87 -12.42 -3.80 -2.39
C VAL A 87 -13.87 -4.22 -2.30
N LEU A 88 -14.78 -3.30 -2.00
CA LEU A 88 -16.21 -3.63 -1.92
C LEU A 88 -16.87 -3.63 -3.30
N ALA A 89 -16.30 -2.91 -4.26
CA ALA A 89 -16.86 -2.80 -5.60
C ALA A 89 -16.28 -3.79 -6.60
N ASN A 90 -15.05 -4.29 -6.38
CA ASN A 90 -14.40 -5.17 -7.33
C ASN A 90 -13.76 -6.39 -6.64
N ASN A 91 -14.38 -7.55 -6.84
CA ASN A 91 -13.90 -8.83 -6.31
C ASN A 91 -12.46 -9.15 -6.77
N SER A 92 -12.07 -8.74 -7.97
CA SER A 92 -10.72 -8.97 -8.49
C SER A 92 -9.65 -8.31 -7.61
N ILE A 93 -9.91 -7.11 -7.07
CA ILE A 93 -8.95 -6.43 -6.19
C ILE A 93 -8.78 -7.21 -4.88
N GLY A 94 -9.89 -7.62 -4.27
CA GLY A 94 -9.85 -8.38 -3.02
C GLY A 94 -9.16 -9.74 -3.18
N VAL A 95 -9.48 -10.47 -4.26
CA VAL A 95 -8.88 -11.78 -4.55
C VAL A 95 -7.40 -11.65 -4.88
N THR A 96 -7.01 -10.72 -5.75
CA THR A 96 -5.59 -10.48 -6.08
C THR A 96 -4.80 -10.09 -4.84
N TRP A 97 -5.33 -9.19 -4.00
CA TRP A 97 -4.70 -8.83 -2.72
C TRP A 97 -4.49 -10.05 -1.83
N PHE A 98 -5.54 -10.83 -1.59
CA PHE A 98 -5.48 -12.00 -0.70
C PHE A 98 -4.44 -13.03 -1.17
N ILE A 99 -4.42 -13.33 -2.47
CA ILE A 99 -3.46 -14.28 -3.06
C ILE A 99 -2.03 -13.75 -2.93
N CYS A 100 -1.77 -12.50 -3.36
CA CYS A 100 -0.43 -11.91 -3.28
C CYS A 100 0.08 -11.82 -1.84
N TRP A 101 -0.79 -11.43 -0.91
CA TRP A 101 -0.45 -11.36 0.50
C TRP A 101 -0.14 -12.73 1.09
N TRP A 102 -0.99 -13.73 0.82
CA TRP A 102 -0.77 -15.09 1.31
C TRP A 102 0.52 -15.68 0.75
N LEU A 103 0.80 -15.50 -0.54
CA LEU A 103 2.05 -15.93 -1.17
C LEU A 103 3.28 -15.26 -0.54
N MET A 104 3.21 -13.97 -0.24
CA MET A 104 4.34 -13.24 0.34
C MET A 104 4.63 -13.62 1.79
N VAL A 105 3.60 -13.96 2.58
CA VAL A 105 3.73 -14.22 4.02
C VAL A 105 3.88 -15.72 4.32
N TYR A 106 3.13 -16.57 3.61
CA TYR A 106 2.95 -17.99 3.94
C TYR A 106 3.44 -18.95 2.86
N SER A 107 4.09 -18.47 1.79
CA SER A 107 4.66 -19.39 0.80
C SER A 107 5.63 -20.38 1.43
N PRO A 108 5.58 -21.67 1.04
CA PRO A 108 6.50 -22.67 1.54
C PRO A 108 7.95 -22.24 1.26
N PHE A 109 8.83 -22.44 2.23
CA PHE A 109 10.25 -22.04 2.19
C PHE A 109 10.51 -20.54 1.98
N ASN A 110 9.47 -19.68 2.11
CA ASN A 110 9.57 -18.24 1.94
C ASN A 110 10.10 -17.84 0.54
N ILE A 111 9.80 -18.65 -0.49
CA ILE A 111 10.34 -18.52 -1.84
C ILE A 111 9.97 -17.19 -2.46
N VAL A 112 8.69 -16.80 -2.37
CA VAL A 112 8.17 -15.59 -3.03
C VAL A 112 8.81 -14.35 -2.42
N ASN A 113 8.93 -14.28 -1.10
CA ASN A 113 9.60 -13.18 -0.41
C ASN A 113 11.10 -13.13 -0.75
N ARG A 114 11.79 -14.27 -0.89
CA ARG A 114 13.20 -14.31 -1.32
C ARG A 114 13.35 -13.78 -2.75
N ILE A 115 12.50 -14.21 -3.67
CA ILE A 115 12.50 -13.72 -5.05
C ILE A 115 12.20 -12.21 -5.07
N HIS A 116 11.17 -11.76 -4.36
CA HIS A 116 10.82 -10.35 -4.26
C HIS A 116 11.93 -9.50 -3.63
N SER A 117 12.73 -10.06 -2.72
CA SER A 117 13.86 -9.35 -2.11
C SER A 117 15.00 -9.05 -3.08
N LEU A 118 15.01 -9.67 -4.27
CA LEU A 118 15.95 -9.33 -5.33
C LEU A 118 15.74 -7.88 -5.78
N PRO A 119 16.79 -7.04 -5.84
CA PRO A 119 16.69 -5.63 -6.22
C PRO A 119 15.88 -5.35 -7.50
N PRO A 120 16.05 -6.07 -8.63
CA PRO A 120 15.31 -5.76 -9.85
C PRO A 120 13.79 -6.00 -9.67
N ILE A 121 13.40 -7.05 -8.95
CA ILE A 121 11.99 -7.38 -8.72
C ILE A 121 11.37 -6.39 -7.75
N LYS A 122 12.08 -6.04 -6.69
CA LYS A 122 11.67 -5.01 -5.74
C LYS A 122 11.49 -3.65 -6.43
N MET A 123 12.39 -3.29 -7.35
CA MET A 123 12.31 -2.05 -8.12
C MET A 123 11.06 -2.05 -9.01
N VAL A 124 10.83 -3.11 -9.80
CA VAL A 124 9.66 -3.21 -10.68
C VAL A 124 8.35 -3.11 -9.88
N THR A 125 8.25 -3.81 -8.76
CA THR A 125 7.04 -3.77 -7.91
C THR A 125 6.85 -2.40 -7.25
N LYS A 126 7.93 -1.70 -6.86
CA LYS A 126 7.87 -0.29 -6.40
C LYS A 126 7.38 0.66 -7.48
N LEU A 127 7.75 0.44 -8.75
CA LEU A 127 7.22 1.21 -9.88
C LEU A 127 5.73 0.98 -10.08
N CYS A 128 5.26 -0.26 -9.93
CA CYS A 128 3.82 -0.55 -9.97
C CYS A 128 3.05 0.21 -8.87
N VAL A 129 3.58 0.25 -7.64
CA VAL A 129 2.99 1.05 -6.54
C VAL A 129 2.93 2.52 -6.92
N THR A 130 4.02 3.06 -7.44
CA THR A 130 4.10 4.47 -7.82
C THR A 130 3.17 4.82 -8.98
N PHE A 131 3.07 3.93 -9.97
CA PHE A 131 2.15 4.04 -11.10
C PHE A 131 0.68 4.05 -10.64
N MET A 132 0.29 3.09 -9.80
CA MET A 132 -1.06 2.99 -9.25
C MET A 132 -1.39 4.22 -8.39
N ARG A 133 -0.44 4.68 -7.58
CA ARG A 133 -0.56 5.91 -6.77
C ARG A 133 -0.77 7.15 -7.65
N ALA A 134 0.01 7.33 -8.71
CA ALA A 134 -0.12 8.46 -9.62
C ALA A 134 -1.50 8.50 -10.30
N ASN A 135 -1.94 7.36 -10.85
CA ASN A 135 -3.26 7.22 -11.45
C ASN A 135 -4.38 7.53 -10.46
N LEU A 136 -4.25 7.07 -9.21
CA LEU A 136 -5.23 7.33 -8.17
C LEU A 136 -5.32 8.83 -7.84
N ILE A 137 -4.19 9.55 -7.73
CA ILE A 137 -4.19 11.01 -7.52
C ILE A 137 -4.94 11.71 -8.65
N ILE A 138 -4.59 11.42 -9.91
CA ILE A 138 -5.20 12.04 -11.10
C ILE A 138 -6.72 11.79 -11.12
N ASN A 139 -7.13 10.53 -10.98
CA ASN A 139 -8.55 10.16 -10.99
C ASN A 139 -9.34 10.86 -9.87
N ARG A 140 -8.75 11.02 -8.68
CA ARG A 140 -9.41 11.69 -7.55
C ARG A 140 -9.48 13.20 -7.72
N VAL A 141 -8.49 13.83 -8.36
CA VAL A 141 -8.54 15.24 -8.72
C VAL A 141 -9.63 15.49 -9.75
N ASP A 142 -9.68 14.72 -10.84
CA ASP A 142 -10.72 14.86 -11.86
C ASP A 142 -12.12 14.65 -11.28
N LEU A 143 -12.29 13.61 -10.46
CA LEU A 143 -13.56 13.34 -9.80
C LEU A 143 -13.98 14.50 -8.88
N ALA A 144 -13.06 15.02 -8.07
CA ALA A 144 -13.33 16.15 -7.19
C ALA A 144 -13.75 17.42 -7.96
N VAL A 145 -13.12 17.70 -9.12
CA VAL A 145 -13.51 18.83 -9.98
C VAL A 145 -14.94 18.67 -10.50
N THR A 146 -15.34 17.44 -10.85
CA THR A 146 -16.72 17.18 -11.32
C THR A 146 -17.76 17.20 -10.21
N MET A 147 -17.39 16.82 -8.99
CA MET A 147 -18.30 16.80 -7.83
C MET A 147 -18.45 18.17 -7.18
N PHE A 148 -17.36 18.94 -7.12
CA PHE A 148 -17.31 20.24 -6.45
C PHE A 148 -16.76 21.31 -7.41
N PRO A 149 -17.52 21.65 -8.48
CA PRO A 149 -17.08 22.67 -9.43
C PRO A 149 -16.86 24.01 -8.71
N GLY A 150 -15.74 24.67 -9.01
CA GLY A 150 -15.39 25.98 -8.42
C GLY A 150 -14.69 25.93 -7.06
N VAL A 151 -14.69 24.78 -6.35
CA VAL A 151 -14.00 24.64 -5.06
C VAL A 151 -12.59 24.12 -5.28
N ILE A 152 -11.58 25.00 -5.17
CA ILE A 152 -10.16 24.64 -5.37
C ILE A 152 -9.64 23.68 -4.29
N ALA A 153 -10.12 23.85 -3.05
CA ALA A 153 -9.67 23.03 -1.93
C ALA A 153 -10.00 21.54 -2.11
N ALA A 154 -11.15 21.22 -2.73
CA ALA A 154 -11.62 19.85 -2.90
C ALA A 154 -10.65 18.97 -3.71
N PRO A 155 -10.27 19.31 -4.96
CA PRO A 155 -9.30 18.52 -5.73
C PRO A 155 -7.92 18.46 -5.08
N LEU A 156 -7.46 19.53 -4.44
CA LEU A 156 -6.14 19.53 -3.78
C LEU A 156 -6.11 18.60 -2.57
N ILE A 157 -7.11 18.67 -1.70
CA ILE A 157 -7.19 17.82 -0.51
C ILE A 157 -7.43 16.36 -0.92
N LEU A 158 -8.41 16.09 -1.78
CA LEU A 158 -8.75 14.73 -2.18
C LEU A 158 -7.63 14.09 -3.00
N GLY A 159 -6.97 14.84 -3.89
CA GLY A 159 -5.78 14.37 -4.61
C GLY A 159 -4.59 14.09 -3.69
N THR A 160 -4.36 14.94 -2.69
CA THR A 160 -3.29 14.71 -1.70
C THR A 160 -3.57 13.45 -0.89
N LEU A 161 -4.77 13.31 -0.34
CA LEU A 161 -5.18 12.13 0.44
C LEU A 161 -5.22 10.86 -0.40
N ALA A 162 -5.52 10.95 -1.69
CA ALA A 162 -5.40 9.83 -2.62
C ALA A 162 -3.96 9.30 -2.69
N GLY A 163 -2.98 10.20 -2.67
CA GLY A 163 -1.56 9.87 -2.77
C GLY A 163 -0.89 9.50 -1.45
N SER A 164 -1.35 10.03 -0.31
CA SER A 164 -0.73 9.84 1.01
C SER A 164 -1.57 9.04 2.01
N GLY A 165 -2.86 8.80 1.73
CA GLY A 165 -3.81 8.23 2.69
C GLY A 165 -3.45 6.84 3.19
N GLY A 166 -2.78 6.02 2.37
CA GLY A 166 -2.28 4.72 2.79
C GLY A 166 -1.26 4.83 3.93
N LYS A 167 -0.33 5.77 3.82
CA LYS A 167 0.69 6.02 4.85
C LYS A 167 0.08 6.63 6.11
N LEU A 168 -0.87 7.56 5.97
CA LEU A 168 -1.56 8.16 7.12
C LEU A 168 -2.29 7.13 7.97
N ILE A 169 -3.06 6.24 7.32
CA ILE A 169 -3.80 5.19 8.03
C ILE A 169 -2.83 4.21 8.66
N MET A 170 -1.78 3.82 7.92
CA MET A 170 -0.76 2.92 8.43
C MET A 170 -0.03 3.49 9.66
N ASP A 171 0.36 4.76 9.63
CA ASP A 171 1.02 5.44 10.74
C ASP A 171 0.11 5.57 11.95
N ALA A 172 -1.18 5.87 11.75
CA ALA A 172 -2.17 5.91 12.83
C ALA A 172 -2.33 4.54 13.52
N ILE A 173 -2.42 3.46 12.74
CA ILE A 173 -2.50 2.09 13.27
C ILE A 173 -1.19 1.73 13.99
N ARG A 174 -0.03 1.99 13.38
CA ARG A 174 1.27 1.70 13.99
C ARG A 174 1.51 2.47 15.28
N HIS A 175 1.09 3.73 15.33
CA HIS A 175 1.18 4.56 16.52
C HIS A 175 0.39 3.93 17.68
N HIS A 176 -0.84 3.50 17.42
CA HIS A 176 -1.68 2.88 18.45
C HIS A 176 -1.11 1.54 18.96
N TRP A 177 -0.37 0.81 18.11
CA TRP A 177 0.32 -0.42 18.50
C TRP A 177 1.74 -0.21 19.05
N GLY A 178 2.20 1.04 19.22
CA GLY A 178 3.55 1.37 19.71
C GLY A 178 4.68 0.96 18.75
N GLY A 179 4.36 0.70 17.48
CA GLY A 179 5.30 0.24 16.45
C GLY A 179 5.72 1.32 15.47
N LEU A 180 5.42 2.60 15.74
CA LEU A 180 5.76 3.70 14.83
C LEU A 180 7.27 4.01 14.95
N PRO A 181 8.06 3.88 13.88
CA PRO A 181 9.52 4.01 13.94
C PRO A 181 10.01 5.47 13.97
N GLY A 182 9.10 6.46 13.95
CA GLY A 182 9.43 7.88 13.89
C GLY A 182 8.18 8.76 14.07
N PRO A 183 8.24 10.06 13.74
CA PRO A 183 7.06 10.92 13.76
C PRO A 183 6.03 10.47 12.72
N ALA A 184 4.74 10.65 13.03
CA ALA A 184 3.66 10.34 12.10
C ALA A 184 3.71 11.26 10.87
N GLU A 185 3.30 10.76 9.70
CA GLU A 185 3.28 11.53 8.45
C GLU A 185 2.51 12.86 8.55
N ALA A 186 1.47 12.91 9.40
CA ALA A 186 0.69 14.12 9.65
C ALA A 186 1.46 15.20 10.43
N SER A 187 2.43 14.80 11.26
CA SER A 187 3.25 15.72 12.05
C SER A 187 4.47 16.20 11.26
N VAL A 188 5.12 15.29 10.53
CA VAL A 188 6.33 15.57 9.75
C VAL A 188 6.11 15.06 8.32
N PRO A 189 5.68 15.92 7.38
CA PRO A 189 5.34 15.49 6.04
C PRO A 189 6.57 14.99 5.28
N THR A 190 6.56 13.70 4.92
CA THR A 190 7.67 13.10 4.18
C THR A 190 7.52 13.31 2.69
N PHE A 191 8.39 12.68 1.89
CA PHE A 191 8.25 12.65 0.44
C PHE A 191 6.85 12.20 -0.01
N VAL A 192 6.23 11.23 0.69
CA VAL A 192 4.91 10.69 0.30
C VAL A 192 3.83 11.78 0.37
N TRP A 193 3.75 12.52 1.46
CA TRP A 193 2.81 13.65 1.54
C TRP A 193 3.16 14.76 0.55
N ARG A 194 4.41 15.22 0.55
CA ARG A 194 4.84 16.37 -0.26
C ARG A 194 4.68 16.13 -1.76
N SER A 195 5.07 14.95 -2.24
CA SER A 195 4.88 14.59 -3.65
C SER A 195 3.41 14.43 -4.02
N ALA A 196 2.53 14.01 -3.09
CA ALA A 196 1.10 13.94 -3.36
C ALA A 196 0.50 15.35 -3.51
N VAL A 197 0.89 16.30 -2.65
CA VAL A 197 0.48 17.72 -2.75
C VAL A 197 0.95 18.32 -4.08
N LEU A 198 2.22 18.13 -4.44
CA LEU A 198 2.77 18.66 -5.69
C LEU A 198 2.16 18.00 -6.92
N ALA A 199 1.91 16.69 -6.89
CA ALA A 199 1.25 15.99 -7.98
C ALA A 199 -0.19 16.46 -8.17
N ALA A 200 -0.98 16.55 -7.10
CA ALA A 200 -2.36 17.00 -7.14
C ALA A 200 -2.46 18.47 -7.57
N GLY A 201 -1.63 19.34 -6.96
CA GLY A 201 -1.57 20.76 -7.28
C GLY A 201 -1.05 21.03 -8.69
N GLY A 202 0.02 20.36 -9.09
CA GLY A 202 0.60 20.48 -10.43
C GLY A 202 -0.37 20.01 -11.52
N TYR A 203 -1.04 18.87 -11.32
CA TYR A 203 -2.07 18.37 -12.24
C TYR A 203 -3.24 19.34 -12.37
N TRP A 204 -3.80 19.77 -11.23
CA TRP A 204 -4.94 20.69 -11.21
C TRP A 204 -4.58 22.05 -11.84
N ALA A 205 -3.41 22.61 -11.50
CA ALA A 205 -2.97 23.88 -12.02
C ALA A 205 -2.73 23.82 -13.53
N ALA A 206 -2.01 22.79 -14.01
CA ALA A 206 -1.65 22.63 -15.41
C ALA A 206 -2.86 22.43 -16.33
N CYS A 207 -3.86 21.67 -15.89
CA CYS A 207 -5.01 21.33 -16.73
C CYS A 207 -6.24 22.19 -16.51
N LYS A 208 -6.57 22.50 -15.26
CA LYS A 208 -7.87 23.09 -14.90
C LYS A 208 -7.77 24.60 -14.68
N TYR A 209 -6.64 25.08 -14.14
CA TYR A 209 -6.47 26.50 -13.86
C TYR A 209 -5.90 27.27 -15.06
N THR A 210 -4.75 26.83 -15.57
CA THR A 210 -4.06 27.55 -16.66
C THR A 210 -4.41 27.04 -18.06
N SER A 211 -4.98 25.83 -18.14
CA SER A 211 -5.25 25.12 -19.41
C SER A 211 -4.04 25.06 -20.35
N LEU A 212 -2.82 25.10 -19.80
CA LEU A 212 -1.57 25.04 -20.56
C LEU A 212 -1.34 23.66 -21.17
N LEU A 213 -1.80 22.62 -20.47
CA LEU A 213 -1.67 21.23 -20.88
C LEU A 213 -3.05 20.58 -20.93
N SER A 214 -3.27 19.70 -21.90
CA SER A 214 -4.44 18.84 -21.90
C SER A 214 -4.40 17.89 -20.69
N SER A 215 -5.58 17.40 -20.27
CA SER A 215 -5.72 16.44 -19.16
C SER A 215 -4.84 15.20 -19.34
N GLN A 216 -4.63 14.76 -20.59
CA GLN A 216 -3.80 13.61 -20.91
C GLN A 216 -2.31 13.92 -20.75
N GLU A 217 -1.87 15.08 -21.21
CA GLU A 217 -0.45 15.47 -21.14
C GLU A 217 0.01 15.73 -19.71
N ALA A 218 -0.81 16.39 -18.88
CA ALA A 218 -0.44 16.58 -17.48
C ALA A 218 -0.51 15.27 -16.68
N ALA A 219 -1.43 14.35 -17.03
CA ALA A 219 -1.47 13.02 -16.43
C ALA A 219 -0.18 12.25 -16.73
N ALA A 220 0.26 12.25 -18.00
CA ALA A 220 1.55 11.68 -18.38
C ALA A 220 2.72 12.32 -17.62
N LEU A 221 2.74 13.65 -17.49
CA LEU A 221 3.80 14.36 -16.77
C LEU A 221 3.87 13.90 -15.31
N VAL A 222 2.74 13.88 -14.59
CA VAL A 222 2.68 13.48 -13.18
C VAL A 222 3.12 12.04 -12.99
N ILE A 223 2.64 11.12 -13.83
CA ILE A 223 3.04 9.71 -13.81
C ILE A 223 4.55 9.60 -14.04
N THR A 224 5.08 10.27 -15.05
CA THR A 224 6.50 10.21 -15.43
C THR A 224 7.40 10.74 -14.33
N VAL A 225 7.06 11.90 -13.74
CA VAL A 225 7.86 12.51 -12.66
C VAL A 225 7.91 11.61 -11.43
N LEU A 226 6.78 11.02 -11.04
CA LEU A 226 6.74 10.12 -9.89
C LEU A 226 7.48 8.81 -10.17
N LEU A 227 7.32 8.22 -11.36
CA LEU A 227 8.05 7.01 -11.76
C LEU A 227 9.55 7.25 -11.84
N ALA A 228 9.98 8.36 -12.45
CA ALA A 228 11.38 8.76 -12.53
C ALA A 228 11.97 8.93 -11.13
N HIS A 229 11.26 9.59 -10.21
CA HIS A 229 11.69 9.66 -8.82
C HIS A 229 11.81 8.27 -8.18
N SER A 230 10.82 7.38 -8.37
CA SER A 230 10.86 6.03 -7.81
C SER A 230 12.08 5.24 -8.32
N LEU A 231 12.39 5.34 -9.62
CA LEU A 231 13.60 4.75 -10.22
C LEU A 231 14.88 5.32 -9.62
N LEU A 232 14.99 6.66 -9.64
CA LEU A 232 16.18 7.36 -9.16
C LEU A 232 16.42 7.09 -7.67
N SER A 233 15.36 7.07 -6.86
CA SER A 233 15.44 6.79 -5.43
C SER A 233 15.96 5.38 -5.12
N ASP A 234 15.63 4.39 -5.95
CA ASP A 234 16.18 3.03 -5.82
C ASP A 234 17.65 2.95 -6.27
N MET A 235 18.06 3.76 -7.25
CA MET A 235 19.44 3.75 -7.79
C MET A 235 20.43 4.57 -6.96
N PHE A 236 20.05 5.78 -6.57
CA PHE A 236 20.93 6.78 -5.94
C PHE A 236 20.59 7.02 -4.46
N GLY A 237 19.48 6.47 -3.97
CA GLY A 237 18.98 6.66 -2.62
C GLY A 237 18.03 7.85 -2.47
N ASP A 238 17.16 7.77 -1.47
CA ASP A 238 16.07 8.73 -1.23
C ASP A 238 16.57 10.15 -0.93
N LYS A 239 17.76 10.31 -0.33
CA LYS A 239 18.27 11.61 0.15
C LYS A 239 18.61 12.59 -0.99
N TYR A 240 19.05 12.08 -2.13
CA TYR A 240 19.57 12.90 -3.23
C TYR A 240 18.54 13.13 -4.35
N THR A 241 17.43 12.40 -4.30
CA THR A 241 16.45 12.31 -5.40
C THR A 241 15.11 12.97 -5.07
N ASP A 242 14.98 13.49 -3.85
CA ASP A 242 13.80 14.19 -3.38
C ASP A 242 13.66 15.58 -4.01
N PHE A 243 12.98 15.64 -5.15
CA PHE A 243 12.64 16.88 -5.84
C PHE A 243 11.64 17.76 -5.07
N THR A 244 10.99 17.23 -4.02
CA THR A 244 10.02 17.98 -3.22
C THR A 244 10.69 18.79 -2.12
N TYR A 245 11.94 18.43 -1.76
CA TYR A 245 12.69 19.07 -0.68
C TYR A 245 12.96 20.57 -0.90
N PRO A 246 13.38 21.03 -2.10
CA PRO A 246 13.57 22.46 -2.36
C PRO A 246 12.26 23.24 -2.20
N VAL A 247 11.15 22.71 -2.72
CA VAL A 247 9.83 23.34 -2.62
C VAL A 247 9.38 23.42 -1.16
N ALA A 248 9.60 22.36 -0.38
CA ALA A 248 9.32 22.37 1.04
C ALA A 248 10.14 23.42 1.79
N ARG A 249 11.44 23.55 1.47
CA ARG A 249 12.31 24.56 2.09
C ARG A 249 11.82 25.98 1.82
N VAL A 250 11.39 26.26 0.58
CA VAL A 250 10.79 27.55 0.21
C VAL A 250 9.49 27.78 0.99
N ALA A 251 8.60 26.79 1.04
CA ALA A 251 7.34 26.88 1.79
C ALA A 251 7.57 27.16 3.29
N HIS A 252 8.54 26.47 3.91
CA HIS A 252 8.93 26.71 5.31
C HIS A 252 9.53 28.11 5.49
N SER A 253 10.37 28.58 4.57
CA SER A 253 10.93 29.92 4.63
C SER A 253 9.87 31.01 4.49
N LEU A 254 8.85 30.80 3.66
CA LEU A 254 7.76 31.75 3.44
C LEU A 254 6.72 31.74 4.56
N SER A 255 6.44 30.57 5.13
CA SER A 255 5.47 30.41 6.22
C SER A 255 6.02 30.71 7.60
N LEU A 256 7.35 30.89 7.71
CA LEU A 256 8.08 31.03 8.98
C LEU A 256 7.90 29.83 9.93
N VAL A 257 7.41 28.69 9.41
CA VAL A 257 7.26 27.45 10.17
C VAL A 257 8.63 26.76 10.21
N PRO A 258 9.18 26.45 11.40
CA PRO A 258 10.46 25.75 11.51
C PRO A 258 10.44 24.43 10.74
N MET A 259 11.51 24.17 9.99
CA MET A 259 11.65 22.90 9.30
C MET A 259 11.92 21.81 10.34
N PRO A 260 11.18 20.69 10.35
CA PRO A 260 11.46 19.59 11.26
C PRO A 260 12.91 19.13 11.05
N ALA A 261 13.66 19.01 12.15
CA ALA A 261 15.03 18.54 12.09
C ALA A 261 15.05 17.19 11.38
N VAL A 262 15.91 17.05 10.37
CA VAL A 262 16.13 15.77 9.70
C VAL A 262 16.75 14.85 10.76
N GLU A 263 15.92 14.10 11.48
CA GLU A 263 16.40 13.13 12.45
C GLU A 263 17.36 12.19 11.72
N ALA A 264 18.64 12.25 12.11
CA ALA A 264 19.61 11.26 11.71
C ALA A 264 19.04 9.90 12.09
N ALA A 265 18.90 9.00 11.10
CA ALA A 265 18.36 7.66 11.27
C ALA A 265 18.81 7.05 12.61
N PRO A 266 17.89 6.47 13.41
CA PRO A 266 18.22 6.08 14.76
C PRO A 266 19.35 5.06 14.73
N ALA A 267 20.47 5.41 15.35
CA ALA A 267 21.61 4.54 15.62
C ALA A 267 21.20 3.25 16.37
N ALA A 268 19.96 3.18 16.86
CA ALA A 268 19.31 2.03 17.48
C ALA A 268 19.31 0.76 16.59
N SER A 269 19.31 0.87 15.25
CA SER A 269 19.39 -0.31 14.38
C SER A 269 20.76 -1.00 14.40
N LYS A 270 21.85 -0.23 14.56
CA LYS A 270 23.20 -0.78 14.69
C LYS A 270 23.45 -1.32 16.11
N ALA A 271 22.92 -0.65 17.13
CA ALA A 271 23.00 -1.11 18.52
C ALA A 271 22.18 -2.40 18.74
N ALA A 272 20.97 -2.49 18.18
CA ALA A 272 20.14 -3.69 18.26
C ALA A 272 20.73 -4.88 17.49
N LYS A 273 21.34 -4.65 16.32
CA LYS A 273 22.09 -5.71 15.61
C LYS A 273 23.35 -6.17 16.36
N LYS A 274 24.04 -5.25 17.04
CA LYS A 274 25.23 -5.58 17.86
C LYS A 274 24.84 -6.31 19.16
N ALA A 275 23.68 -5.98 19.74
CA ALA A 275 23.10 -6.68 20.90
C ALA A 275 22.57 -8.09 20.55
N ALA A 276 21.95 -8.26 19.37
CA ALA A 276 21.50 -9.57 18.90
C ALA A 276 22.68 -10.50 18.54
N ALA A 277 23.77 -9.96 17.96
CA ALA A 277 24.97 -10.72 17.64
C ALA A 277 25.73 -11.19 18.90
N SER A 278 25.72 -10.39 19.97
CA SER A 278 26.35 -10.76 21.24
C SER A 278 25.53 -11.80 22.02
N GLN A 279 24.21 -11.78 21.94
CA GLN A 279 23.36 -12.83 22.53
C GLN A 279 23.46 -14.20 21.83
N GLN A 280 23.74 -14.22 20.51
CA GLN A 280 24.00 -15.48 19.79
C GLN A 280 25.37 -16.09 20.12
N GLN A 281 26.41 -15.28 20.35
CA GLN A 281 27.71 -15.78 20.78
C GLN A 281 27.69 -16.39 22.19
N VAL A 282 26.93 -15.81 23.12
CA VAL A 282 26.78 -16.37 24.49
C VAL A 282 26.03 -17.71 24.47
N LYS A 283 25.01 -17.88 23.61
CA LYS A 283 24.30 -19.17 23.46
C LYS A 283 25.16 -20.26 22.81
N GLN A 284 26.05 -19.91 21.88
CA GLN A 284 26.98 -20.90 21.28
C GLN A 284 28.10 -21.33 22.24
N GLN A 285 28.56 -20.45 23.14
CA GLN A 285 29.57 -20.81 24.16
C GLN A 285 29.00 -21.67 25.30
N GLN A 286 27.72 -21.52 25.64
CA GLN A 286 27.07 -22.38 26.63
C GLN A 286 26.70 -23.78 26.09
N GLN A 287 26.54 -23.94 24.77
CA GLN A 287 26.27 -25.25 24.16
C GLN A 287 27.55 -26.08 23.91
N SER A 288 28.72 -25.46 23.77
CA SER A 288 30.00 -26.18 23.63
C SER A 288 30.59 -26.63 24.96
N ALA A 289 30.21 -26.02 26.10
CA ALA A 289 30.67 -26.43 27.43
C ALA A 289 29.88 -27.64 28.02
N GLY A 290 28.68 -27.92 27.51
CA GLY A 290 27.82 -29.01 28.03
C GLY A 290 28.09 -30.40 27.42
N ALA A 291 28.97 -30.52 26.43
CA ALA A 291 29.20 -31.77 25.69
C ALA A 291 30.40 -32.61 26.21
N ALA A 292 31.09 -32.17 27.27
CA ALA A 292 32.32 -32.82 27.76
C ALA A 292 32.19 -33.60 29.08
N GLN A 293 30.97 -33.81 29.60
CA GLN A 293 30.76 -34.62 30.81
C GLN A 293 29.55 -35.54 30.64
N ASN A 294 29.76 -36.69 29.98
CA ASN A 294 28.97 -37.88 30.27
C ASN A 294 29.68 -39.14 29.75
N GLY A 295 30.57 -39.68 30.59
CA GLY A 295 31.20 -40.97 30.40
C GLY A 295 31.08 -41.81 31.65
N GLY A 296 30.11 -42.73 31.65
CA GLY A 296 30.10 -43.92 32.49
C GLY A 296 29.20 -43.89 33.74
N GLN A 297 28.05 -44.59 33.68
CA GLN A 297 27.80 -45.80 34.49
C GLN A 297 26.41 -46.41 34.21
N LYS A 298 26.37 -47.75 34.25
CA LYS A 298 25.23 -48.67 34.03
C LYS A 298 24.38 -48.84 35.32
N PRO A 299 23.22 -49.55 35.29
CA PRO A 299 22.05 -49.24 36.10
C PRO A 299 21.78 -50.24 37.24
N ALA A 300 20.99 -49.83 38.24
CA ALA A 300 20.25 -50.73 39.11
C ALA A 300 19.02 -50.05 39.77
N VAL A 301 17.84 -50.62 39.47
CA VAL A 301 16.70 -51.00 40.34
C VAL A 301 16.04 -49.98 41.30
N GLN A 302 14.72 -49.86 41.12
CA GLN A 302 13.59 -49.29 41.92
C GLN A 302 13.59 -49.64 43.43
N PRO A 303 12.86 -48.93 44.34
CA PRO A 303 11.39 -48.76 44.27
C PRO A 303 10.70 -47.50 44.87
N GLN A 304 9.54 -47.18 44.28
CA GLN A 304 8.21 -46.90 44.85
C GLN A 304 8.06 -46.28 46.28
N GLN A 305 7.42 -45.10 46.38
CA GLN A 305 6.57 -44.56 47.49
C GLN A 305 5.97 -43.22 47.01
N SER A 306 4.67 -43.08 46.72
CA SER A 306 3.49 -42.83 47.59
C SER A 306 3.54 -41.54 48.44
N ASN A 307 2.64 -40.59 48.12
CA ASN A 307 1.95 -39.56 48.96
C ASN A 307 1.74 -38.27 48.13
N SER A 308 0.54 -37.92 47.67
CA SER A 308 -0.66 -37.40 48.36
C SER A 308 -0.72 -35.86 48.52
N SER A 309 -1.75 -35.28 47.90
CA SER A 309 -2.64 -34.18 48.34
C SER A 309 -2.13 -32.73 48.54
N ALA A 310 -2.75 -31.80 47.80
CA ALA A 310 -3.42 -30.53 48.22
C ALA A 310 -3.43 -29.58 46.99
N THR A 311 -4.52 -29.37 46.24
CA THR A 311 -5.77 -28.65 46.51
C THR A 311 -5.61 -27.27 47.13
N SER A 312 -5.81 -26.22 46.31
CA SER A 312 -6.61 -25.03 46.70
C SER A 312 -7.06 -24.26 45.46
N GLN A 313 -8.36 -24.35 45.19
CA GLN A 313 -9.16 -23.50 44.31
C GLN A 313 -9.49 -22.16 45.02
N ALA A 314 -9.84 -21.15 44.21
CA ALA A 314 -10.92 -20.14 44.39
C ALA A 314 -10.49 -18.84 43.66
N LYS A 315 -11.34 -18.03 43.01
CA LYS A 315 -12.78 -17.84 43.12
C LYS A 315 -13.30 -17.10 41.88
N VAL A 316 -14.45 -17.54 41.37
CA VAL A 316 -15.32 -16.86 40.40
C VAL A 316 -16.19 -15.84 41.14
N VAL A 317 -16.42 -14.66 40.55
CA VAL A 317 -17.63 -13.86 40.82
C VAL A 317 -18.18 -13.34 39.49
N VAL A 318 -19.39 -13.81 39.18
CA VAL A 318 -20.30 -13.34 38.14
C VAL A 318 -21.35 -12.45 38.82
N SER A 319 -21.81 -11.40 38.15
CA SER A 319 -23.16 -10.86 38.39
C SER A 319 -23.76 -10.31 37.08
N GLU A 320 -24.88 -10.93 36.69
CA GLU A 320 -25.82 -10.64 35.61
C GLU A 320 -26.72 -9.41 35.91
N ALA A 321 -26.95 -8.53 34.92
CA ALA A 321 -28.22 -8.33 34.16
C ALA A 321 -29.07 -7.13 34.69
N PRO A 322 -30.17 -6.64 34.04
CA PRO A 322 -30.84 -7.12 32.80
C PRO A 322 -31.40 -6.05 31.80
N ALA A 323 -31.84 -6.58 30.64
CA ALA A 323 -33.08 -6.29 29.87
C ALA A 323 -33.30 -5.02 29.02
N LYS A 324 -33.56 -5.25 27.70
CA LYS A 324 -34.80 -4.95 26.90
C LYS A 324 -34.44 -4.84 25.40
N ALA A 325 -34.81 -5.80 24.54
CA ALA A 325 -36.10 -5.95 23.83
C ALA A 325 -36.43 -4.84 22.83
N ALA A 326 -36.25 -5.12 21.52
CA ALA A 326 -37.13 -4.64 20.44
C ALA A 326 -36.91 -5.46 19.16
N SER A 327 -37.91 -6.26 18.83
CA SER A 327 -38.06 -7.06 17.62
C SER A 327 -38.61 -6.17 16.49
N GLY A 328 -37.95 -6.19 15.33
CA GLY A 328 -38.30 -5.37 14.15
C GLY A 328 -38.39 -6.21 12.89
N LYS A 329 -39.63 -6.47 12.49
CA LYS A 329 -40.17 -6.99 11.21
C LYS A 329 -39.22 -7.05 10.00
N ASN A 330 -39.08 -8.27 9.48
CA ASN A 330 -38.71 -8.55 8.09
C ASN A 330 -39.83 -8.09 7.14
N LEU A 331 -39.52 -7.21 6.20
CA LEU A 331 -40.35 -6.92 5.03
C LEU A 331 -39.55 -7.29 3.78
N ALA A 332 -40.10 -8.25 3.05
CA ALA A 332 -39.67 -8.68 1.74
C ALA A 332 -39.89 -7.57 0.71
N VAL A 333 -38.91 -7.34 -0.16
CA VAL A 333 -39.18 -6.79 -1.50
C VAL A 333 -38.53 -7.70 -2.52
N LYS A 334 -39.43 -8.31 -3.28
CA LYS A 334 -39.28 -9.22 -4.40
C LYS A 334 -38.79 -8.40 -5.60
N ALA A 335 -37.62 -8.74 -6.15
CA ALA A 335 -37.16 -8.17 -7.41
C ALA A 335 -37.72 -9.03 -8.55
N ASP A 336 -38.74 -8.51 -9.23
CA ASP A 336 -39.25 -9.08 -10.47
C ASP A 336 -38.28 -8.79 -11.62
N SER A 337 -37.86 -9.87 -12.25
CA SER A 337 -37.05 -9.92 -13.46
C SER A 337 -37.94 -10.20 -14.67
N SER A 338 -38.05 -9.23 -15.58
CA SER A 338 -38.56 -9.40 -16.95
C SER A 338 -37.81 -8.41 -17.84
N SER A 339 -36.84 -8.85 -18.65
CA SER A 339 -36.98 -9.36 -20.02
C SER A 339 -37.55 -8.32 -21.02
N ILE A 340 -36.73 -8.00 -22.03
CA ILE A 340 -37.03 -7.60 -23.43
C ILE A 340 -35.68 -7.06 -23.98
N SER A 341 -34.88 -7.82 -24.72
CA SER A 341 -35.03 -8.31 -26.10
C SER A 341 -34.76 -7.26 -27.18
N LYS A 342 -33.69 -7.55 -27.94
CA LYS A 342 -33.56 -7.49 -29.41
C LYS A 342 -33.21 -6.17 -30.13
N ASN A 343 -32.10 -6.30 -30.86
CA ASN A 343 -31.90 -6.01 -32.29
C ASN A 343 -32.06 -4.57 -32.82
N GLY A 344 -31.02 -4.14 -33.52
CA GLY A 344 -31.08 -2.99 -34.42
C GLY A 344 -29.87 -2.89 -35.35
N LYS A 345 -29.62 -3.91 -36.17
CA LYS A 345 -28.82 -3.79 -37.40
C LYS A 345 -29.62 -2.94 -38.39
N LYS A 346 -29.07 -1.85 -38.92
CA LYS A 346 -29.46 -1.37 -40.25
C LYS A 346 -28.31 -0.65 -40.95
N GLN A 347 -27.93 -1.24 -42.08
CA GLN A 347 -27.25 -0.60 -43.20
C GLN A 347 -28.12 0.56 -43.74
N GLU A 348 -27.49 1.54 -44.38
CA GLU A 348 -27.45 1.69 -45.85
C GLU A 348 -27.35 3.17 -46.31
N SER A 349 -26.54 3.34 -47.35
CA SER A 349 -26.82 4.17 -48.55
C SER A 349 -26.68 5.71 -48.42
N LYS A 350 -25.62 6.30 -49.00
CA LYS A 350 -25.56 6.88 -50.38
C LYS A 350 -26.58 8.01 -50.63
N LYS A 351 -26.09 9.26 -50.76
CA LYS A 351 -26.15 10.06 -52.01
C LYS A 351 -25.58 11.47 -51.86
N SER A 352 -24.78 11.83 -52.87
CA SER A 352 -24.79 13.11 -53.60
C SER A 352 -24.38 14.40 -52.87
N LYS A 353 -23.21 14.93 -53.23
CA LYS A 353 -23.11 16.04 -54.20
C LYS A 353 -21.77 16.04 -54.88
#